data_AF-C3XVQ0-F1
#
_entry.id   AF-C3XVQ0-F1
#
_cell.length_a   1.000
_cell.length_b   1.000
_cell.length_c   1.000
_cell.angle_alpha   90.00
_cell.angle_beta   90.00
_cell.angle_gamma   90.00
#
_symmetry.space_group_name_H-M   'P 1'
#
loop_
_entity.id
_entity.type
_entity.pdbx_description
1 polymer ?
#
loop_
_entity_poly.entity_id
_entity_poly.type
_entity_poly.pdbx_seq_one_letter_code
_entity_poly.pdbx_strand_id
1 'polypeptide(L)'
;MLFRYLHLMLEARNPLAAFHRAYRRQVRALGQGDVLPLHKMRRAWDSFSHLLDINWQTSFQCPVCKGSPDVIICDGTSLGFRKDLINHESNRETQQSSLQVKGSDHEERVFLPIPQARVFLSQFAGVSPSQKKRGKARRPSALSAQQYRELLSSLSTTPHLSSLATLLERLSRNGSHRIAPNPYKKFLGELAKNGPLCGMLQIDHSQRQGHTKDIVRRAVTNTLAIFDSVNAAHLQKLRSDAPILADFLFEVYKAEGNRIPEDVSALVKDIMDRVSLPFKHKHDNSVYPPPEEEDTFGGYSFFPNLPLVRGQAKYAKDAQRRTGTRRCREPSQRCNKMYGGHPSLSPGIFTMFCQHGVCYGFTILKSHESPRHPFEILIGRFNRAPRVVVYDNACRLHQYCLNREPVFFMNTLFCVDRLHWINHTGCSDGYCMDSYGQHGSIDVQQINSQINEQANAGLKRIKAQLAYMTQSKFLFNAALFLAFKNIDKQQQLEISWE
;
A
#
# COMPACT_ATOMS: atom_id res chain seq x y z
N MET A 1 42.84 -1.61 5.81
CA MET A 1 42.24 -0.26 5.67
C MET A 1 40.80 -0.34 5.13
N LEU A 2 40.58 -0.89 3.94
CA LEU A 2 39.26 -0.92 3.28
C LEU A 2 38.21 -1.77 4.02
N PHE A 3 38.62 -2.89 4.64
CA PHE A 3 37.74 -3.70 5.50
C PHE A 3 37.19 -2.92 6.73
N ARG A 4 38.03 -2.10 7.38
CA ARG A 4 37.58 -1.21 8.46
C ARG A 4 36.61 -0.13 7.94
N TYR A 5 36.85 0.36 6.72
CA TYR A 5 35.93 1.30 6.08
C TYR A 5 34.57 0.65 5.75
N LEU A 6 34.53 -0.62 5.35
CA LEU A 6 33.28 -1.35 5.12
C LEU A 6 32.37 -1.33 6.36
N HIS A 7 32.92 -1.54 7.56
CA HIS A 7 32.15 -1.45 8.80
C HIS A 7 31.63 -0.03 9.05
N LEU A 8 32.51 0.97 8.90
CA LEU A 8 32.14 2.38 9.05
C LEU A 8 31.13 2.87 8.01
N MET A 9 31.09 2.26 6.82
CA MET A 9 30.12 2.58 5.77
C MET A 9 28.68 2.34 6.23
N LEU A 10 28.47 1.36 7.10
CA LEU A 10 27.14 0.99 7.62
C LEU A 10 26.68 1.90 8.77
N GLU A 11 27.60 2.65 9.38
CA GLU A 11 27.37 3.35 10.63
C GLU A 11 27.49 4.87 10.53
N ALA A 12 28.41 5.39 9.71
CA ALA A 12 28.79 6.80 9.69
C ALA A 12 28.20 7.62 8.52
N ARG A 13 27.97 8.91 8.77
CA ARG A 13 27.55 9.90 7.75
C ARG A 13 28.79 10.39 6.99
N ASN A 14 28.78 10.32 5.65
CA ASN A 14 29.96 10.58 4.80
C ASN A 14 31.18 9.70 5.13
N PRO A 15 31.02 8.38 5.19
CA PRO A 15 31.96 7.50 5.86
C PRO A 15 33.35 7.53 5.19
N LEU A 16 33.42 7.64 3.85
CA LEU A 16 34.70 7.59 3.14
C LEU A 16 35.56 8.85 3.37
N ALA A 17 34.94 10.03 3.32
CA ALA A 17 35.64 11.29 3.53
C ALA A 17 36.03 11.50 5.00
N ALA A 18 35.20 11.02 5.94
CA ALA A 18 35.54 11.00 7.36
C ALA A 18 36.71 10.05 7.64
N PHE A 19 36.63 8.82 7.12
CA PHE A 19 37.68 7.81 7.26
C PHE A 19 39.00 8.26 6.65
N HIS A 20 38.98 8.86 5.45
CA HIS A 20 40.17 9.40 4.80
C HIS A 20 40.84 10.51 5.64
N ARG A 21 40.04 11.40 6.26
CA ARG A 21 40.56 12.44 7.15
C ARG A 21 41.20 11.87 8.41
N ALA A 22 40.59 10.85 9.02
CA ALA A 22 41.14 10.17 10.19
C ALA A 22 42.46 9.46 9.83
N TYR A 23 42.48 8.69 8.75
CA TYR A 23 43.67 8.04 8.22
C TYR A 23 44.83 9.04 7.98
N ARG A 24 44.54 10.16 7.30
CA ARG A 24 45.53 11.21 7.02
C ARG A 24 46.13 11.81 8.30
N ARG A 25 45.34 11.99 9.36
CA ARG A 25 45.84 12.48 10.65
C ARG A 25 46.77 11.46 11.31
N GLN A 26 46.40 10.19 11.28
CA GLN A 26 47.19 9.12 11.89
C GLN A 26 48.54 8.91 11.18
N VAL A 27 48.54 8.86 9.85
CA VAL A 27 49.77 8.76 9.04
C VAL A 27 50.73 9.91 9.34
N ARG A 28 50.21 11.15 9.42
CA ARG A 28 51.00 12.33 9.79
C ARG A 28 51.56 12.27 11.20
N ALA A 29 50.77 11.79 12.16
CA ALA A 29 51.18 11.68 13.56
C ALA A 29 52.28 10.62 13.77
N LEU A 30 52.26 9.54 12.99
CA LEU A 30 53.25 8.47 13.06
C LEU A 30 54.52 8.75 12.25
N GLY A 31 54.56 9.83 11.46
CA GLY A 31 55.71 10.17 10.61
C GLY A 31 56.03 9.12 9.53
N GLN A 32 55.12 8.19 9.24
CA GLN A 32 55.35 7.05 8.35
C GLN A 32 54.49 7.16 7.08
N GLY A 33 55.14 7.36 5.93
CA GLY A 33 54.59 7.09 4.60
C GLY A 33 53.74 8.19 3.95
N ASP A 34 53.44 7.99 2.66
CA ASP A 34 52.66 8.91 1.84
C ASP A 34 51.15 8.82 2.11
N VAL A 35 50.51 9.98 2.24
CA VAL A 35 49.05 10.05 2.38
C VAL A 35 48.39 9.78 1.03
N LEU A 36 47.70 8.64 0.90
CA LEU A 36 46.91 8.31 -0.28
C LEU A 36 45.84 9.41 -0.54
N PRO A 37 45.78 10.02 -1.74
CA PRO A 37 44.74 11.00 -2.07
C PRO A 37 43.32 10.41 -2.05
N LEU A 38 42.30 11.23 -1.74
CA LEU A 38 40.91 10.77 -1.63
C LEU A 38 40.38 10.13 -2.93
N HIS A 39 40.78 10.61 -4.11
CA HIS A 39 40.36 10.02 -5.37
C HIS A 39 40.97 8.63 -5.60
N LYS A 40 42.24 8.41 -5.20
CA LYS A 40 42.87 7.08 -5.22
C LYS A 40 42.20 6.14 -4.21
N MET A 41 41.83 6.67 -3.04
CA MET A 41 41.08 5.92 -2.03
C MET A 41 39.68 5.51 -2.54
N ARG A 42 38.97 6.38 -3.25
CA ARG A 42 37.70 6.05 -3.92
C ARG A 42 37.87 4.94 -4.95
N ARG A 43 38.91 5.03 -5.80
CA ARG A 43 39.21 3.99 -6.80
C ARG A 43 39.58 2.66 -6.13
N ALA A 44 40.37 2.70 -5.07
CA ALA A 44 40.73 1.51 -4.30
C ALA A 44 39.50 0.87 -3.64
N TRP A 45 38.58 1.68 -3.09
CA TRP A 45 37.29 1.20 -2.59
C TRP A 45 36.46 0.56 -3.70
N ASP A 46 36.30 1.24 -4.82
CA ASP A 46 35.56 0.74 -5.98
C ASP A 46 36.11 -0.63 -6.43
N SER A 47 37.43 -0.77 -6.57
CA SER A 47 38.05 -2.06 -6.91
C SER A 47 37.84 -3.11 -5.81
N PHE A 48 38.04 -2.75 -4.55
CA PHE A 48 37.87 -3.69 -3.43
C PHE A 48 36.43 -4.17 -3.29
N SER A 49 35.44 -3.30 -3.45
CA SER A 49 34.04 -3.67 -3.28
C SER A 49 33.56 -4.65 -4.35
N HIS A 50 34.10 -4.58 -5.58
CA HIS A 50 33.84 -5.55 -6.64
C HIS A 50 34.56 -6.89 -6.44
N LEU A 51 35.57 -6.95 -5.57
CA LEU A 51 36.24 -8.20 -5.19
C LEU A 51 35.58 -8.89 -3.99
N LEU A 52 34.55 -8.27 -3.39
CA LEU A 52 33.79 -8.91 -2.32
C LEU A 52 32.96 -10.04 -2.91
N ASP A 53 33.15 -11.25 -2.38
CA ASP A 53 32.36 -12.42 -2.74
C ASP A 53 30.99 -12.35 -2.06
N ILE A 54 30.07 -11.59 -2.67
CA ILE A 54 28.72 -11.39 -2.17
C ILE A 54 27.77 -12.26 -2.96
N ASN A 55 27.17 -13.21 -2.27
CA ASN A 55 26.04 -13.95 -2.81
C ASN A 55 24.78 -13.07 -2.74
N TRP A 56 24.47 -12.41 -3.86
CA TRP A 56 23.32 -11.49 -3.96
C TRP A 56 21.98 -12.19 -3.76
N GLN A 57 21.86 -13.45 -4.16
CA GLN A 57 20.66 -14.25 -3.96
C GLN A 57 20.48 -14.55 -2.47
N THR A 58 21.45 -15.12 -1.78
CA THR A 58 21.25 -15.45 -0.35
C THR A 58 21.12 -14.20 0.51
N SER A 59 21.86 -13.12 0.21
CA SER A 59 21.80 -11.86 0.97
C SER A 59 20.49 -11.08 0.79
N PHE A 60 19.64 -11.41 -0.19
CA PHE A 60 18.32 -10.79 -0.39
C PHE A 60 17.18 -11.80 -0.27
N GLN A 61 17.44 -12.96 0.35
CA GLN A 61 16.42 -13.98 0.59
C GLN A 61 16.13 -14.07 2.08
N CYS A 62 14.88 -13.90 2.48
CA CYS A 62 14.52 -14.08 3.88
C CYS A 62 14.57 -15.58 4.24
N PRO A 63 15.21 -16.00 5.35
CA PRO A 63 15.25 -17.41 5.74
C PRO A 63 13.86 -17.98 6.04
N VAL A 64 12.92 -17.12 6.45
CA VAL A 64 11.53 -17.47 6.76
C VAL A 64 10.63 -17.39 5.53
N CYS A 65 10.62 -16.26 4.80
CA CYS A 65 9.71 -16.05 3.66
C CYS A 65 10.21 -16.63 2.33
N LYS A 66 11.48 -17.03 2.23
CA LYS A 66 12.12 -17.55 1.01
C LYS A 66 12.05 -16.56 -0.16
N GLY A 67 11.70 -17.02 -1.37
CA GLY A 67 11.75 -16.23 -2.61
C GLY A 67 10.50 -15.39 -2.90
N SER A 68 9.36 -15.63 -2.25
CA SER A 68 8.12 -14.90 -2.52
C SER A 68 7.37 -14.59 -1.21
N PRO A 69 7.58 -13.40 -0.63
CA PRO A 69 6.97 -13.04 0.64
C PRO A 69 5.48 -12.74 0.49
N ASP A 70 4.66 -13.30 1.38
CA ASP A 70 3.22 -13.01 1.43
C ASP A 70 2.90 -11.63 2.03
N VAL A 71 3.82 -11.03 2.79
CA VAL A 71 3.70 -9.69 3.34
C VAL A 71 4.78 -8.80 2.75
N ILE A 72 4.35 -7.69 2.15
CA ILE A 72 5.21 -6.65 1.62
C ILE A 72 5.01 -5.36 2.39
N ILE A 73 6.11 -4.74 2.79
CA ILE A 73 6.17 -3.41 3.36
C ILE A 73 7.05 -2.59 2.42
N CYS A 74 6.48 -1.57 1.79
CA CYS A 74 7.18 -0.77 0.78
C CYS A 74 7.03 0.73 1.01
N ASP A 75 8.02 1.51 0.57
CA ASP A 75 8.04 2.97 0.66
C ASP A 75 9.09 3.56 -0.29
N GLY A 76 8.92 4.83 -0.63
CA GLY A 76 9.91 5.62 -1.37
C GLY A 76 10.84 6.39 -0.45
N THR A 77 12.14 6.39 -0.76
CA THR A 77 13.14 7.19 -0.07
C THR A 77 13.86 8.13 -0.99
N SER A 78 14.01 9.39 -0.56
CA SER A 78 14.81 10.41 -1.24
C SER A 78 16.32 10.14 -1.15
N LEU A 79 16.76 9.10 -1.86
CA LEU A 79 18.14 8.67 -2.07
C LEU A 79 18.45 8.76 -3.58
N GLY A 80 18.89 9.93 -4.02
CA GLY A 80 19.10 10.21 -5.45
C GLY A 80 20.54 10.52 -5.80
N PHE A 81 20.89 10.28 -7.07
CA PHE A 81 22.15 10.66 -7.71
C PHE A 81 21.89 11.68 -8.81
N ARG A 82 22.93 12.34 -9.34
CA ARG A 82 22.71 13.37 -10.36
C ARG A 82 22.03 12.81 -11.61
N LYS A 83 21.00 13.50 -12.10
CA LYS A 83 20.19 13.08 -13.25
C LYS A 83 20.99 13.01 -14.55
N ASP A 84 22.04 13.81 -14.69
CA ASP A 84 22.92 13.80 -15.86
C ASP A 84 23.88 12.59 -15.89
N LEU A 85 23.92 11.80 -14.82
CA LEU A 85 24.67 10.55 -14.73
C LEU A 85 23.77 9.31 -14.93
N ILE A 86 22.52 9.53 -15.33
CA ILE A 86 21.57 8.47 -15.72
C ILE A 86 22.01 7.93 -17.08
N ASN A 87 22.04 6.61 -17.21
CA ASN A 87 22.26 5.98 -18.50
C ASN A 87 21.06 6.33 -19.39
N HIS A 88 21.30 7.12 -20.45
CA HIS A 88 20.28 7.42 -21.44
C HIS A 88 19.87 6.12 -22.14
N GLU A 89 18.69 5.60 -21.80
CA GLU A 89 18.03 4.60 -22.63
C GLU A 89 17.64 5.29 -23.94
N SER A 90 18.08 4.72 -25.07
CA SER A 90 17.37 4.94 -26.33
C SER A 90 15.91 4.61 -26.10
N ASN A 91 14.98 5.53 -26.41
CA ASN A 91 13.54 5.21 -26.48
C ASN A 91 13.38 4.04 -27.44
N ARG A 92 13.39 2.82 -26.92
CA ARG A 92 13.12 1.63 -27.71
C ARG A 92 11.61 1.50 -27.76
N GLU A 93 11.07 1.61 -28.95
CA GLU A 93 9.68 1.29 -29.21
C GLU A 93 9.48 -0.18 -28.90
N THR A 94 8.94 -0.47 -27.71
CA THR A 94 8.58 -1.82 -27.31
C THR A 94 7.62 -2.40 -28.34
N GLN A 95 7.88 -3.61 -28.84
CA GLN A 95 6.97 -4.31 -29.76
C GLN A 95 5.55 -4.27 -29.17
N GLN A 96 4.70 -3.56 -29.90
CA GLN A 96 3.43 -3.09 -29.37
C GLN A 96 2.41 -4.20 -29.42
N SER A 97 2.16 -4.86 -28.28
CA SER A 97 0.87 -5.52 -28.07
C SER A 97 -0.25 -4.48 -28.29
N SER A 98 -1.22 -4.84 -29.14
CA SER A 98 -2.45 -4.06 -29.36
C SER A 98 -3.48 -4.30 -28.26
N LEU A 99 -3.32 -5.38 -27.47
CA LEU A 99 -4.24 -5.76 -26.42
C LEU A 99 -4.06 -4.85 -25.19
N GLN A 100 -5.18 -4.33 -24.69
CA GLN A 100 -5.21 -3.48 -23.50
C GLN A 100 -5.92 -4.22 -22.36
N VAL A 101 -5.26 -4.27 -21.21
CA VAL A 101 -5.86 -4.74 -19.97
C VAL A 101 -6.92 -3.73 -19.51
N LYS A 102 -8.11 -4.25 -19.22
CA LYS A 102 -9.25 -3.48 -18.71
C LYS A 102 -9.50 -3.88 -17.26
N GLY A 103 -9.29 -2.93 -16.34
CA GLY A 103 -9.68 -3.10 -14.94
C GLY A 103 -11.12 -2.67 -14.68
N SER A 104 -11.45 -2.52 -13.40
CA SER A 104 -12.80 -2.13 -12.96
C SER A 104 -13.12 -0.64 -13.15
N ASP A 105 -14.40 -0.35 -13.29
CA ASP A 105 -14.93 1.00 -13.36
C ASP A 105 -15.25 1.59 -11.97
N HIS A 106 -15.42 2.92 -11.90
CA HIS A 106 -15.71 3.61 -10.63
C HIS A 106 -17.07 3.19 -10.05
N GLU A 107 -18.08 3.04 -10.89
CA GLU A 107 -19.45 2.67 -10.52
C GLU A 107 -19.57 1.23 -9.96
N GLU A 108 -18.64 0.35 -10.35
CA GLU A 108 -18.55 -1.03 -9.85
C GLU A 108 -17.93 -1.08 -8.45
N ARG A 109 -17.21 -0.03 -8.05
CA ARG A 109 -16.45 0.00 -6.80
C ARG A 109 -17.13 0.78 -5.70
N VAL A 110 -17.85 1.86 -6.03
CA VAL A 110 -18.45 2.74 -5.03
C VAL A 110 -19.89 2.34 -4.76
N PHE A 111 -20.28 2.27 -3.48
CA PHE A 111 -21.67 2.00 -3.10
C PHE A 111 -22.59 3.15 -3.47
N LEU A 112 -22.22 4.38 -3.05
CA LEU A 112 -22.96 5.61 -3.26
C LEU A 112 -22.29 6.49 -4.31
N PRO A 113 -22.59 6.32 -5.62
CA PRO A 113 -21.93 7.05 -6.70
C PRO A 113 -22.30 8.54 -6.72
N ILE A 114 -23.43 8.91 -6.13
CA ILE A 114 -23.99 10.27 -6.11
C ILE A 114 -23.20 11.16 -5.13
N PRO A 115 -22.46 12.19 -5.60
CA PRO A 115 -21.60 13.00 -4.73
C PRO A 115 -22.36 13.75 -3.63
N GLN A 116 -23.51 14.34 -3.96
CA GLN A 116 -24.33 15.08 -3.00
C GLN A 116 -24.89 14.16 -1.91
N ALA A 117 -25.34 12.95 -2.28
CA ALA A 117 -25.81 11.95 -1.33
C ALA A 117 -24.70 11.52 -0.35
N ARG A 118 -23.45 11.40 -0.80
CA ARG A 118 -22.30 11.14 0.10
C ARG A 118 -22.12 12.25 1.14
N VAL A 119 -22.23 13.51 0.74
CA VAL A 119 -22.13 14.64 1.67
C VAL A 119 -23.24 14.59 2.71
N PHE A 120 -24.48 14.38 2.28
CA PHE A 120 -25.63 14.28 3.18
C PHE A 120 -25.54 13.07 4.11
N LEU A 121 -25.15 11.89 3.60
CA LEU A 121 -24.97 10.69 4.42
C LEU A 121 -23.84 10.86 5.45
N SER A 122 -22.73 11.51 5.06
CA SER A 122 -21.63 11.84 5.98
C SER A 122 -22.09 12.78 7.10
N GLN A 123 -22.86 13.81 6.76
CA GLN A 123 -23.44 14.74 7.74
C GLN A 123 -24.43 14.02 8.68
N PHE A 124 -25.29 13.17 8.14
CA PHE A 124 -26.22 12.34 8.92
C PHE A 124 -25.48 11.39 9.87
N ALA A 125 -24.39 10.76 9.41
CA ALA A 125 -23.53 9.91 10.24
C ALA A 125 -22.79 10.69 11.35
N GLY A 126 -22.83 12.02 11.35
CA GLY A 126 -22.09 12.86 12.29
C GLY A 126 -20.60 12.92 11.97
N VAL A 127 -20.22 12.61 10.73
CA VAL A 127 -18.84 12.69 10.24
C VAL A 127 -18.69 13.97 9.41
N SER A 128 -17.92 14.93 9.89
CA SER A 128 -17.61 16.13 9.11
C SER A 128 -16.65 15.79 7.97
N PRO A 129 -16.94 16.20 6.72
CA PRO A 129 -15.96 16.17 5.66
C PRO A 129 -14.80 17.11 6.04
N SER A 130 -13.65 16.53 6.41
CA SER A 130 -12.35 17.21 6.44
C SER A 130 -12.25 18.52 7.27
N GLN A 131 -12.11 18.45 8.60
CA GLN A 131 -11.54 19.58 9.38
C GLN A 131 -10.68 19.14 10.58
N LYS A 132 -9.47 18.62 10.30
CA LYS A 132 -8.30 18.76 11.19
C LYS A 132 -7.29 19.79 10.67
N LYS A 133 -7.77 20.85 10.00
CA LYS A 133 -6.93 22.04 9.76
C LYS A 133 -7.25 23.08 10.83
N ARG A 134 -6.29 23.26 11.75
CA ARG A 134 -6.21 24.32 12.78
C ARG A 134 -7.21 24.22 13.93
N GLY A 135 -6.89 23.41 14.94
CA GLY A 135 -7.11 23.72 16.37
C GLY A 135 -8.53 23.89 16.93
N LYS A 136 -9.60 23.88 16.13
CA LYS A 136 -10.98 23.89 16.64
C LYS A 136 -11.82 22.87 15.89
N ALA A 137 -12.22 21.79 16.56
CA ALA A 137 -13.22 20.86 16.05
C ALA A 137 -14.57 21.60 15.96
N ARG A 138 -14.95 22.05 14.76
CA ARG A 138 -16.34 22.45 14.53
C ARG A 138 -17.20 21.19 14.60
N ARG A 139 -18.21 21.18 15.47
CA ARG A 139 -19.22 20.11 15.48
C ARG A 139 -19.83 20.00 14.07
N PRO A 140 -20.03 18.79 13.52
CA PRO A 140 -20.71 18.62 12.25
C PRO A 140 -22.06 19.33 12.29
N SER A 141 -22.35 20.14 11.28
CA SER A 141 -23.69 20.72 11.11
C SER A 141 -24.66 19.56 10.90
N ALA A 142 -25.60 19.38 11.83
CA ALA A 142 -26.65 18.37 11.71
C ALA A 142 -27.42 18.54 10.40
N LEU A 143 -27.83 17.42 9.79
CA LEU A 143 -28.53 17.43 8.51
C LEU A 143 -29.91 18.10 8.66
N SER A 144 -30.28 19.00 7.73
CA SER A 144 -31.61 19.61 7.74
C SER A 144 -32.67 18.61 7.26
N ALA A 145 -33.93 18.81 7.66
CA ALA A 145 -35.04 17.95 7.21
C ALA A 145 -35.23 17.98 5.68
N GLN A 146 -34.91 19.12 5.04
CA GLN A 146 -34.92 19.22 3.58
C GLN A 146 -33.80 18.38 2.96
N GLN A 147 -32.56 18.52 3.45
CA GLN A 147 -31.42 17.74 2.96
C GLN A 147 -31.62 16.23 3.15
N TYR A 148 -32.31 15.84 4.23
CA TYR A 148 -32.68 14.44 4.47
C TYR A 148 -33.68 13.91 3.43
N ARG A 149 -34.71 14.71 3.08
CA ARG A 149 -35.64 14.35 2.01
C ARG A 149 -34.97 14.27 0.65
N GLU A 150 -34.05 15.19 0.36
CA GLU A 150 -33.22 15.14 -0.86
C GLU A 150 -32.34 13.90 -0.91
N LEU A 151 -31.73 13.52 0.22
CA LEU A 151 -30.98 12.28 0.35
C LEU A 151 -31.87 11.08 0.02
N LEU A 152 -33.01 10.90 0.70
CA LEU A 152 -33.93 9.79 0.43
C LEU A 152 -34.36 9.74 -1.04
N SER A 153 -34.79 10.88 -1.60
CA SER A 153 -35.17 10.98 -3.01
C SER A 153 -34.05 10.51 -3.95
N SER A 154 -32.81 10.92 -3.68
CA SER A 154 -31.65 10.51 -4.48
C SER A 154 -31.32 9.02 -4.39
N LEU A 155 -31.63 8.36 -3.27
CA LEU A 155 -31.40 6.93 -3.09
C LEU A 155 -32.49 6.11 -3.80
N SER A 156 -33.75 6.56 -3.74
CA SER A 156 -34.90 5.85 -4.31
C SER A 156 -34.86 5.77 -5.85
N THR A 157 -34.12 6.65 -6.53
CA THR A 157 -33.95 6.58 -7.99
C THR A 157 -33.00 5.48 -8.46
N THR A 158 -32.24 4.88 -7.54
CA THR A 158 -31.18 3.93 -7.86
C THR A 158 -31.48 2.56 -7.22
N PRO A 159 -31.76 1.50 -8.00
CA PRO A 159 -32.29 0.24 -7.46
C PRO A 159 -31.48 -0.39 -6.33
N HIS A 160 -30.14 -0.42 -6.42
CA HIS A 160 -29.27 -1.02 -5.41
C HIS A 160 -29.08 -0.17 -4.15
N LEU A 161 -29.64 1.05 -4.11
CA LEU A 161 -29.63 1.94 -2.95
C LEU A 161 -30.97 1.89 -2.20
N SER A 162 -31.94 1.12 -2.70
CA SER A 162 -33.26 0.98 -2.09
C SER A 162 -33.19 0.47 -0.65
N SER A 163 -32.34 -0.51 -0.35
CA SER A 163 -32.13 -1.02 1.00
C SER A 163 -31.60 0.05 1.97
N LEU A 164 -30.68 0.92 1.51
CA LEU A 164 -30.21 2.06 2.27
C LEU A 164 -31.35 3.07 2.50
N ALA A 165 -32.16 3.35 1.47
CA ALA A 165 -33.32 4.23 1.61
C ALA A 165 -34.31 3.70 2.66
N THR A 166 -34.65 2.40 2.61
CA THR A 166 -35.53 1.74 3.59
C THR A 166 -34.97 1.84 5.01
N LEU A 167 -33.66 1.62 5.19
CA LEU A 167 -33.02 1.80 6.49
C LEU A 167 -33.18 3.24 7.00
N LEU A 168 -32.84 4.22 6.17
CA LEU A 168 -32.97 5.62 6.55
C LEU A 168 -34.43 5.98 6.89
N GLU A 169 -35.40 5.56 6.09
CA GLU A 169 -36.83 5.77 6.39
C GLU A 169 -37.24 5.22 7.75
N ARG A 170 -36.81 3.99 8.11
CA ARG A 170 -37.08 3.42 9.44
C ARG A 170 -36.45 4.27 10.55
N LEU A 171 -35.18 4.65 10.39
CA LEU A 171 -34.50 5.52 11.37
C LEU A 171 -35.21 6.86 11.53
N SER A 172 -35.73 7.44 10.44
CA SER A 172 -36.52 8.68 10.45
C SER A 172 -37.83 8.53 11.22
N ARG A 173 -38.58 7.43 11.00
CA ARG A 173 -39.82 7.11 11.74
C ARG A 173 -39.56 6.99 13.25
N ASN A 174 -38.38 6.50 13.63
CA ASN A 174 -37.94 6.42 15.02
C ASN A 174 -37.38 7.76 15.57
N GLY A 175 -37.64 8.89 14.89
CA GLY A 175 -37.25 10.24 15.29
C GLY A 175 -35.86 10.69 14.84
N SER A 176 -35.08 9.83 14.18
CA SER A 176 -33.67 10.10 13.80
C SER A 176 -33.55 10.65 12.38
N HIS A 177 -33.97 11.91 12.19
CA HIS A 177 -33.96 12.59 10.88
C HIS A 177 -32.81 13.60 10.69
N ARG A 178 -32.04 13.87 11.76
CA ARG A 178 -30.92 14.85 11.72
C ARG A 178 -29.55 14.22 11.89
N ILE A 179 -29.47 13.19 12.73
CA ILE A 179 -28.24 12.48 13.09
C ILE A 179 -28.59 11.00 13.24
N ALA A 180 -27.74 10.12 12.73
CA ALA A 180 -27.87 8.67 12.85
C ALA A 180 -27.75 8.22 14.32
N PRO A 181 -28.49 7.20 14.76
CA PRO A 181 -28.26 6.59 16.07
C PRO A 181 -26.86 5.99 16.18
N ASN A 182 -26.32 5.91 17.40
CA ASN A 182 -24.94 5.47 17.66
C ASN A 182 -24.52 4.16 16.93
N PRO A 183 -25.34 3.09 16.91
CA PRO A 183 -24.98 1.84 16.25
C PRO A 183 -24.71 1.97 14.74
N TYR A 184 -25.31 2.98 14.09
CA TYR A 184 -25.28 3.15 12.65
C TYR A 184 -24.23 4.19 12.19
N LYS A 185 -23.80 5.09 13.08
CA LYS A 185 -22.94 6.25 12.74
C LYS A 185 -21.66 5.84 11.99
N LYS A 186 -20.86 4.94 12.57
CA LYS A 186 -19.55 4.54 12.01
C LYS A 186 -19.73 3.94 10.62
N PHE A 187 -20.65 2.98 10.48
CA PHE A 187 -20.88 2.26 9.22
C PHE A 187 -21.44 3.16 8.11
N LEU A 188 -22.44 4.00 8.41
CA LEU A 188 -22.96 4.97 7.43
C LEU A 188 -21.90 6.00 7.03
N GLY A 189 -21.03 6.39 7.98
CA GLY A 189 -19.86 7.22 7.71
C GLY A 189 -18.86 6.58 6.75
N GLU A 190 -18.59 5.28 6.91
CA GLU A 190 -17.75 4.51 5.98
C GLU A 190 -18.37 4.41 4.58
N LEU A 191 -19.66 4.08 4.49
CA LEU A 191 -20.40 4.01 3.22
C LEU A 191 -20.46 5.33 2.47
N ALA A 192 -20.41 6.45 3.19
CA ALA A 192 -20.38 7.79 2.60
C ALA A 192 -19.03 8.17 1.98
N LYS A 193 -17.94 7.42 2.25
CA LYS A 193 -16.61 7.75 1.72
C LYS A 193 -16.55 7.46 0.21
N ASN A 194 -15.81 8.29 -0.54
CA ASN A 194 -15.54 8.09 -1.97
C ASN A 194 -14.40 7.07 -2.17
N GLY A 195 -14.61 5.84 -1.71
CA GLY A 195 -13.65 4.73 -1.79
C GLY A 195 -14.30 3.47 -2.34
N PRO A 196 -13.50 2.49 -2.79
CA PRO A 196 -14.03 1.19 -3.18
C PRO A 196 -14.62 0.48 -1.96
N LEU A 197 -15.78 -0.17 -2.13
CA LEU A 197 -16.42 -1.03 -1.14
C LEU A 197 -15.49 -2.15 -0.69
N CYS A 198 -14.78 -2.77 -1.63
CA CYS A 198 -13.77 -3.78 -1.30
C CYS A 198 -12.57 -3.19 -0.55
N GLY A 199 -12.41 -1.87 -0.44
CA GLY A 199 -11.44 -1.24 0.47
C GLY A 199 -11.97 -1.03 1.89
N MET A 200 -13.30 -0.92 2.05
CA MET A 200 -13.98 -0.96 3.36
C MET A 200 -14.08 -2.39 3.88
N LEU A 201 -14.33 -3.35 2.98
CA LEU A 201 -14.49 -4.78 3.26
C LEU A 201 -13.47 -5.57 2.43
N GLN A 202 -12.24 -5.66 2.93
CA GLN A 202 -11.12 -6.38 2.29
C GLN A 202 -11.20 -7.88 2.56
N ILE A 203 -12.30 -8.51 2.16
CA ILE A 203 -12.58 -9.92 2.39
C ILE A 203 -12.06 -10.81 1.26
N ASP A 204 -11.82 -12.09 1.56
CA ASP A 204 -11.46 -13.08 0.54
C ASP A 204 -12.59 -13.28 -0.48
N HIS A 205 -12.22 -13.29 -1.76
CA HIS A 205 -13.15 -13.47 -2.89
C HIS A 205 -13.20 -14.92 -3.42
N SER A 206 -12.47 -15.86 -2.82
CA SER A 206 -12.54 -17.29 -3.16
C SER A 206 -13.92 -17.90 -2.87
N GLN A 207 -14.41 -18.77 -3.76
CA GLN A 207 -15.75 -19.38 -3.67
C GLN A 207 -15.79 -20.67 -2.82
N ARG A 208 -15.16 -20.67 -1.65
CA ARG A 208 -15.12 -21.85 -0.75
C ARG A 208 -16.15 -21.72 0.38
N GLN A 209 -16.81 -22.81 0.74
CA GLN A 209 -17.75 -22.86 1.88
C GLN A 209 -17.02 -22.54 3.20
N GLY A 210 -17.68 -21.84 4.14
CA GLY A 210 -17.08 -21.44 5.43
C GLY A 210 -16.24 -20.16 5.39
N HIS A 211 -16.12 -19.50 4.24
CA HIS A 211 -15.46 -18.20 4.13
C HIS A 211 -16.38 -17.04 4.57
N THR A 212 -15.80 -15.89 4.90
CA THR A 212 -16.48 -14.72 5.48
C THR A 212 -17.75 -14.29 4.76
N LYS A 213 -17.83 -14.43 3.43
CA LYS A 213 -19.06 -14.15 2.67
C LYS A 213 -20.24 -15.05 3.04
N ASP A 214 -19.98 -16.35 3.23
CA ASP A 214 -20.99 -17.32 3.64
C ASP A 214 -21.45 -17.03 5.08
N ILE A 215 -20.51 -16.75 5.98
CA ILE A 215 -20.79 -16.37 7.37
C ILE A 215 -21.71 -15.14 7.40
N VAL A 216 -21.39 -14.08 6.66
CA VAL A 216 -22.22 -12.87 6.58
C VAL A 216 -23.59 -13.20 6.02
N ARG A 217 -23.66 -13.93 4.89
CA ARG A 217 -24.94 -14.29 4.25
C ARG A 217 -25.84 -15.04 5.22
N ARG A 218 -25.31 -16.04 5.93
CA ARG A 218 -26.07 -16.85 6.89
C ARG A 218 -26.48 -16.07 8.13
N ALA A 219 -25.64 -15.17 8.61
CA ALA A 219 -25.95 -14.28 9.72
C ALA A 219 -27.14 -13.35 9.38
N VAL A 220 -27.15 -12.73 8.20
CA VAL A 220 -28.23 -11.80 7.79
C VAL A 220 -29.48 -12.51 7.25
N THR A 221 -29.45 -13.82 7.01
CA THR A 221 -30.65 -14.63 6.74
C THR A 221 -31.18 -15.33 8.00
N ASN A 222 -30.60 -15.05 9.16
CA ASN A 222 -30.93 -15.69 10.44
C ASN A 222 -30.82 -17.23 10.41
N THR A 223 -29.95 -17.76 9.54
CA THR A 223 -29.61 -19.20 9.47
C THR A 223 -28.34 -19.54 10.25
N LEU A 224 -27.67 -18.52 10.81
CA LEU A 224 -26.54 -18.64 11.70
C LEU A 224 -26.66 -17.57 12.80
N ALA A 225 -26.85 -18.01 14.05
CA ALA A 225 -26.81 -17.14 15.22
C ALA A 225 -25.34 -16.78 15.55
N ILE A 226 -24.77 -15.86 14.76
CA ILE A 226 -23.34 -15.55 14.78
C ILE A 226 -22.84 -14.97 16.13
N PHE A 227 -23.76 -14.42 16.94
CA PHE A 227 -23.43 -13.84 18.24
C PHE A 227 -23.55 -14.83 19.41
N ASP A 228 -23.98 -16.07 19.16
CA ASP A 228 -24.01 -17.12 20.16
C ASP A 228 -22.59 -17.63 20.45
N SER A 229 -22.34 -17.99 21.71
CA SER A 229 -21.03 -18.49 22.15
C SER A 229 -20.58 -19.74 21.38
N VAL A 230 -21.50 -20.59 20.97
CA VAL A 230 -21.25 -21.79 20.14
C VAL A 230 -20.66 -21.42 18.77
N ASN A 231 -20.97 -20.23 18.26
CA ASN A 231 -20.51 -19.73 16.96
C ASN A 231 -19.35 -18.72 17.08
N ALA A 232 -18.68 -18.63 18.23
CA ALA A 232 -17.63 -17.65 18.49
C ALA A 232 -16.50 -17.65 17.43
N ALA A 233 -16.16 -18.83 16.88
CA ALA A 233 -15.17 -18.95 15.81
C ALA A 233 -15.58 -18.20 14.52
N HIS A 234 -16.87 -18.27 14.13
CA HIS A 234 -17.38 -17.53 12.96
C HIS A 234 -17.34 -16.02 13.20
N LEU A 235 -17.69 -15.57 14.40
CA LEU A 235 -17.60 -14.15 14.77
C LEU A 235 -16.16 -13.65 14.79
N GLN A 236 -15.23 -14.44 15.33
CA GLN A 236 -13.80 -14.11 15.33
C GLN A 236 -13.24 -14.02 13.91
N LYS A 237 -13.66 -14.92 13.02
CA LYS A 237 -13.30 -14.88 11.61
C LYS A 237 -13.83 -13.62 10.92
N LEU A 238 -15.11 -13.29 11.16
CA LEU A 238 -15.73 -12.06 10.62
C LEU A 238 -15.01 -10.80 11.13
N ARG A 239 -14.68 -10.73 12.43
CA ARG A 239 -13.91 -9.61 13.00
C ARG A 239 -12.52 -9.48 12.40
N SER A 240 -11.87 -10.60 12.09
CA SER A 240 -10.51 -10.60 11.54
C SER A 240 -10.48 -10.21 10.06
N ASP A 241 -11.50 -10.58 9.28
CA ASP A 241 -11.55 -10.31 7.83
C ASP A 241 -12.30 -9.03 7.47
N ALA A 242 -13.35 -8.67 8.22
CA ALA A 242 -14.23 -7.53 7.95
C ALA A 242 -14.62 -6.81 9.26
N PRO A 243 -13.64 -6.23 9.98
CA PRO A 243 -13.86 -5.63 11.30
C PRO A 243 -14.97 -4.58 11.32
N ILE A 244 -15.05 -3.73 10.30
CA ILE A 244 -16.09 -2.68 10.18
C ILE A 244 -17.49 -3.28 10.13
N LEU A 245 -17.68 -4.36 9.38
CA LEU A 245 -18.97 -5.04 9.26
C LEU A 245 -19.30 -5.82 10.54
N ALA A 246 -18.30 -6.47 11.13
CA ALA A 246 -18.45 -7.20 12.39
C ALA A 246 -18.92 -6.27 13.53
N ASP A 247 -18.25 -5.12 13.68
CA ASP A 247 -18.61 -4.09 14.66
C ASP A 247 -20.03 -3.58 14.39
N PHE A 248 -20.35 -3.25 13.14
CA PHE A 248 -21.66 -2.74 12.76
C PHE A 248 -22.79 -3.72 13.11
N LEU A 249 -22.66 -4.98 12.69
CA LEU A 249 -23.66 -6.00 12.97
C LEU A 249 -23.83 -6.22 14.48
N PHE A 250 -22.74 -6.21 15.25
CA PHE A 250 -22.77 -6.39 16.70
C PHE A 250 -23.46 -5.23 17.42
N GLU A 251 -23.12 -3.99 17.07
CA GLU A 251 -23.73 -2.79 17.66
C GLU A 251 -25.22 -2.71 17.35
N VAL A 252 -25.63 -3.01 16.11
CA VAL A 252 -27.04 -3.08 15.73
C VAL A 252 -27.76 -4.19 16.46
N TYR A 253 -27.19 -5.40 16.50
CA TYR A 253 -27.78 -6.54 17.19
C TYR A 253 -28.08 -6.23 18.65
N LYS A 254 -27.14 -5.61 19.37
CA LYS A 254 -27.35 -5.19 20.76
C LYS A 254 -28.42 -4.11 20.91
N ALA A 255 -28.40 -3.10 20.04
CA ALA A 255 -29.32 -1.97 20.14
C ALA A 255 -30.76 -2.31 19.76
N GLU A 256 -30.97 -3.31 18.91
CA GLU A 256 -32.28 -3.70 18.38
C GLU A 256 -32.88 -4.91 19.13
N GLY A 257 -32.36 -5.23 20.32
CA GLY A 257 -32.91 -6.29 21.18
C GLY A 257 -32.51 -7.70 20.73
N ASN A 258 -31.23 -7.91 20.43
CA ASN A 258 -30.64 -9.19 20.04
C ASN A 258 -31.20 -9.75 18.73
N ARG A 259 -31.46 -8.87 17.77
CA ARG A 259 -31.90 -9.22 16.40
C ARG A 259 -31.26 -8.28 15.38
N ILE A 260 -31.06 -8.77 14.17
CA ILE A 260 -30.67 -7.94 13.03
C ILE A 260 -31.96 -7.55 12.30
N PRO A 261 -32.29 -6.25 12.17
CA PRO A 261 -33.44 -5.80 11.41
C PRO A 261 -33.41 -6.24 9.92
N GLU A 262 -34.58 -6.38 9.31
CA GLU A 262 -34.70 -6.85 7.91
C GLU A 262 -34.08 -5.89 6.90
N ASP A 263 -34.21 -4.58 7.12
CA ASP A 263 -33.61 -3.52 6.30
C ASP A 263 -32.07 -3.50 6.41
N VAL A 264 -31.52 -3.76 7.60
CA VAL A 264 -30.07 -3.95 7.81
C VAL A 264 -29.60 -5.21 7.07
N SER A 265 -30.39 -6.28 7.16
CA SER A 265 -30.10 -7.53 6.45
C SER A 265 -30.11 -7.35 4.94
N ALA A 266 -31.07 -6.60 4.40
CA ALA A 266 -31.14 -6.24 2.98
C ALA A 266 -29.95 -5.37 2.55
N LEU A 267 -29.61 -4.34 3.35
CA LEU A 267 -28.47 -3.47 3.07
C LEU A 267 -27.15 -4.23 3.01
N VAL A 268 -26.92 -5.13 3.96
CA VAL A 268 -25.69 -5.93 3.98
C VAL A 268 -25.65 -6.89 2.79
N LYS A 269 -26.78 -7.50 2.38
CA LYS A 269 -26.82 -8.32 1.16
C LYS A 269 -26.42 -7.51 -0.07
N ASP A 270 -27.00 -6.32 -0.27
CA ASP A 270 -26.67 -5.45 -1.41
C ASP A 270 -25.18 -5.05 -1.42
N ILE A 271 -24.61 -4.74 -0.24
CA ILE A 271 -23.19 -4.43 -0.09
C ILE A 271 -22.32 -5.64 -0.47
N MET A 272 -22.70 -6.83 -0.02
CA MET A 272 -21.94 -8.06 -0.27
C MET A 272 -22.01 -8.52 -1.72
N ASP A 273 -23.14 -8.30 -2.40
CA ASP A 273 -23.25 -8.55 -3.84
C ASP A 273 -22.39 -7.56 -4.62
N ARG A 274 -22.34 -6.29 -4.15
CA ARG A 274 -21.54 -5.24 -4.79
C ARG A 274 -20.04 -5.34 -4.55
N VAL A 275 -19.59 -5.81 -3.39
CA VAL A 275 -18.15 -5.90 -3.06
C VAL A 275 -17.37 -6.75 -4.06
N SER A 276 -18.06 -7.69 -4.73
CA SER A 276 -17.46 -8.62 -5.70
C SER A 276 -17.46 -8.10 -7.15
N LEU A 277 -18.18 -7.02 -7.46
CA LEU A 277 -18.30 -6.50 -8.83
C LEU A 277 -16.96 -6.12 -9.48
N PRO A 278 -15.97 -5.54 -8.77
CA PRO A 278 -14.69 -5.19 -9.39
C PRO A 278 -13.92 -6.39 -9.95
N PHE A 279 -14.26 -7.62 -9.53
CA PHE A 279 -13.51 -8.84 -9.81
C PHE A 279 -14.17 -9.75 -10.86
N LYS A 280 -15.11 -9.22 -11.65
CA LYS A 280 -15.84 -9.99 -12.68
C LYS A 280 -14.98 -10.41 -13.87
N HIS A 281 -13.96 -9.62 -14.21
CA HIS A 281 -13.08 -9.91 -15.33
C HIS A 281 -12.12 -11.06 -15.00
N LYS A 282 -11.53 -11.70 -16.00
CA LYS A 282 -10.46 -12.69 -15.76
C LYS A 282 -9.11 -11.98 -15.85
N HIS A 283 -8.18 -12.36 -14.98
CA HIS A 283 -6.78 -12.04 -15.18
C HIS A 283 -6.24 -12.87 -16.34
N ASP A 284 -5.69 -12.22 -17.36
CA ASP A 284 -5.19 -12.85 -18.56
C ASP A 284 -3.68 -12.61 -18.70
N ASN A 285 -2.90 -13.66 -18.42
CA ASN A 285 -1.44 -13.59 -18.54
C ASN A 285 -0.99 -13.41 -20.00
N SER A 286 -1.81 -13.75 -21.00
CA SER A 286 -1.42 -13.65 -22.42
C SER A 286 -1.28 -12.20 -22.92
N VAL A 287 -1.86 -11.23 -22.19
CA VAL A 287 -1.75 -9.80 -22.51
C VAL A 287 -0.37 -9.24 -22.14
N TYR A 288 0.37 -9.95 -21.29
CA TYR A 288 1.68 -9.53 -20.84
C TYR A 288 2.76 -9.98 -21.84
N PRO A 289 3.59 -9.06 -22.35
CA PRO A 289 4.76 -9.46 -23.11
C PRO A 289 5.75 -10.22 -22.21
N PRO A 290 6.68 -10.99 -22.80
CA PRO A 290 7.79 -11.55 -22.04
C PRO A 290 8.56 -10.42 -21.33
N PRO A 291 9.16 -10.69 -20.17
CA PRO A 291 9.99 -9.70 -19.49
C PRO A 291 11.17 -9.29 -20.38
N GLU A 292 11.38 -7.98 -20.50
CA GLU A 292 12.31 -7.43 -21.51
C GLU A 292 13.79 -7.65 -21.16
N GLU A 293 14.21 -7.48 -19.90
CA GLU A 293 15.60 -7.69 -19.47
C GLU A 293 15.70 -8.07 -17.99
N GLU A 294 16.78 -8.78 -17.62
CA GLU A 294 17.12 -9.11 -16.22
C GLU A 294 17.66 -7.89 -15.46
N ASP A 295 17.55 -7.93 -14.13
CA ASP A 295 18.10 -6.87 -13.27
C ASP A 295 19.63 -6.86 -13.35
N THR A 296 20.19 -5.86 -14.01
CA THR A 296 21.62 -5.59 -14.01
C THR A 296 21.92 -4.30 -13.26
N PHE A 297 23.15 -4.16 -12.76
CA PHE A 297 23.61 -2.86 -12.24
C PHE A 297 23.63 -1.76 -13.31
N GLY A 298 23.49 -2.06 -14.61
CA GLY A 298 23.32 -1.05 -15.66
C GLY A 298 21.90 -0.48 -15.74
N GLY A 299 20.91 -1.20 -15.21
CA GLY A 299 19.48 -0.90 -15.30
C GLY A 299 18.97 0.04 -14.20
N TYR A 300 17.68 -0.10 -13.84
CA TYR A 300 17.01 0.77 -12.85
C TYR A 300 16.52 0.03 -11.61
N SER A 301 16.65 -1.28 -11.57
CA SER A 301 16.14 -2.12 -10.50
C SER A 301 17.14 -3.20 -10.13
N PHE A 302 17.02 -3.67 -8.89
CA PHE A 302 17.84 -4.74 -8.36
C PHE A 302 16.99 -5.63 -7.44
N PHE A 303 16.60 -6.81 -7.93
CA PHE A 303 15.82 -7.81 -7.20
C PHE A 303 16.34 -9.23 -7.48
N PRO A 304 17.41 -9.67 -6.81
CA PRO A 304 18.06 -10.96 -7.09
C PRO A 304 17.17 -12.19 -6.83
N ASN A 305 16.14 -12.09 -5.96
CA ASN A 305 15.20 -13.19 -5.67
C ASN A 305 13.76 -12.93 -6.11
N LEU A 306 13.50 -11.77 -6.75
CA LEU A 306 12.19 -11.44 -7.32
C LEU A 306 12.38 -11.01 -8.78
N PRO A 307 12.79 -11.94 -9.66
CA PRO A 307 12.99 -11.64 -11.07
C PRO A 307 11.68 -11.21 -11.73
N LEU A 308 11.78 -10.54 -12.88
CA LEU A 308 10.61 -10.21 -13.67
C LEU A 308 9.99 -11.50 -14.23
N VAL A 309 8.73 -11.74 -13.90
CA VAL A 309 7.92 -12.86 -14.40
C VAL A 309 6.94 -12.41 -15.50
N ARG A 310 6.69 -11.10 -15.60
CA ARG A 310 5.84 -10.48 -16.63
C ARG A 310 6.44 -9.17 -17.13
N GLY A 311 6.34 -8.90 -18.43
CA GLY A 311 6.61 -7.59 -19.01
C GLY A 311 5.52 -6.56 -18.70
N GLN A 312 5.62 -5.34 -19.24
CA GLN A 312 4.62 -4.30 -18.97
C GLN A 312 3.45 -4.37 -19.96
N ALA A 313 2.25 -4.68 -19.47
CA ALA A 313 1.02 -4.59 -20.26
C ALA A 313 0.56 -3.13 -20.46
N LYS A 314 -0.23 -2.88 -21.51
CA LYS A 314 -0.94 -1.60 -21.70
C LYS A 314 -2.27 -1.62 -20.98
N TYR A 315 -2.60 -0.56 -20.25
CA TYR A 315 -3.88 -0.46 -19.54
C TYR A 315 -4.82 0.54 -20.21
N ALA A 316 -6.09 0.18 -20.38
CA ALA A 316 -7.11 1.04 -21.00
C ALA A 316 -7.30 2.38 -20.26
N LYS A 317 -7.09 2.39 -18.94
CA LYS A 317 -7.16 3.61 -18.10
C LYS A 317 -6.04 4.62 -18.38
N ASP A 318 -4.94 4.20 -19.02
CA ASP A 318 -3.85 5.11 -19.40
C ASP A 318 -4.16 5.85 -20.71
N ALA A 319 -4.91 5.24 -21.63
CA ALA A 319 -5.36 5.88 -22.87
C ALA A 319 -6.33 7.05 -22.61
N GLN A 320 -7.23 6.89 -21.62
CA GLN A 320 -8.19 7.93 -21.23
C GLN A 320 -7.55 9.21 -20.66
N ARG A 321 -6.29 9.15 -20.21
CA ARG A 321 -5.55 10.35 -19.76
C ARG A 321 -5.02 11.20 -20.92
N ARG A 322 -4.79 10.60 -22.08
CA ARG A 322 -4.18 11.28 -23.25
C ARG A 322 -5.19 12.09 -24.07
N THR A 323 -6.46 11.73 -24.04
CA THR A 323 -7.51 12.36 -24.88
C THR A 323 -8.11 13.65 -24.32
N GLY A 324 -7.63 14.17 -23.18
CA GLY A 324 -8.01 15.48 -22.65
C GLY A 324 -9.48 15.66 -22.21
N THR A 325 -10.36 14.69 -22.47
CA THR A 325 -11.82 14.85 -22.36
C THR A 325 -12.42 14.51 -20.99
N ARG A 326 -11.63 14.09 -20.00
CA ARG A 326 -12.06 14.12 -18.59
C ARG A 326 -10.94 14.61 -17.69
N ARG A 327 -10.93 15.92 -17.42
CA ARG A 327 -10.40 16.45 -16.15
C ARG A 327 -11.27 15.89 -15.03
N CYS A 328 -11.05 14.64 -14.60
CA CYS A 328 -11.47 14.20 -13.26
C CYS A 328 -10.60 14.96 -12.24
N ARG A 329 -10.83 16.27 -12.13
CA ARG A 329 -10.25 17.15 -11.12
C ARG A 329 -11.17 17.06 -9.89
N GLU A 330 -11.18 15.93 -9.19
CA GLU A 330 -11.51 16.00 -7.77
C GLU A 330 -10.25 16.41 -7.00
N PRO A 331 -10.30 17.45 -6.15
CA PRO A 331 -9.16 17.88 -5.33
C PRO A 331 -8.55 16.76 -4.46
N SER A 332 -9.35 15.72 -4.16
CA SER A 332 -8.98 14.52 -3.40
C SER A 332 -8.01 13.58 -4.13
N GLN A 333 -7.83 13.74 -5.46
CA GLN A 333 -6.99 12.86 -6.30
C GLN A 333 -5.57 13.39 -6.54
N ARG A 334 -5.23 14.61 -6.10
CA ARG A 334 -3.83 15.06 -6.15
C ARG A 334 -3.06 14.43 -5.00
N CYS A 335 -1.94 13.78 -5.33
CA CYS A 335 -0.87 13.57 -4.37
C CYS A 335 -0.31 14.94 -4.02
N ASN A 336 -0.69 15.47 -2.85
CA ASN A 336 -0.12 16.69 -2.33
C ASN A 336 1.29 16.49 -1.74
N LYS A 337 1.88 15.28 -1.84
CA LYS A 337 3.33 15.11 -1.75
C LYS A 337 3.99 15.66 -3.02
N MET A 338 3.83 16.96 -3.26
CA MET A 338 4.81 17.73 -4.03
C MET A 338 6.01 17.93 -3.12
N TYR A 339 6.81 16.87 -2.92
CA TYR A 339 8.17 17.09 -2.49
C TYR A 339 8.84 17.84 -3.64
N GLY A 340 9.28 19.08 -3.38
CA GLY A 340 10.17 19.81 -4.27
C GLY A 340 11.45 19.01 -4.41
N GLY A 341 11.47 18.07 -5.37
CA GLY A 341 12.64 17.26 -5.66
C GLY A 341 13.79 18.18 -6.05
N HIS A 342 15.01 17.82 -5.66
CA HIS A 342 16.17 18.58 -6.07
C HIS A 342 16.22 18.60 -7.61
N PRO A 343 16.37 19.78 -8.25
CA PRO A 343 16.25 19.89 -9.71
C PRO A 343 17.21 18.96 -10.46
N SER A 344 18.41 18.74 -9.90
CA SER A 344 19.47 17.93 -10.49
C SER A 344 19.64 16.51 -9.95
N LEU A 345 18.91 16.05 -8.92
CA LEU A 345 19.04 14.68 -8.39
C LEU A 345 17.83 13.82 -8.75
N SER A 346 18.04 12.51 -8.96
CA SER A 346 16.95 11.56 -9.12
C SER A 346 16.03 11.59 -7.89
N PRO A 347 14.71 11.37 -8.08
CA PRO A 347 13.72 11.42 -6.99
C PRO A 347 14.05 10.54 -5.78
N GLY A 348 14.65 9.37 -6.01
CA GLY A 348 14.95 8.43 -4.94
C GLY A 348 15.02 6.98 -5.40
N ILE A 349 14.88 6.08 -4.43
CA ILE A 349 14.63 4.65 -4.66
C ILE A 349 13.33 4.23 -3.97
N PHE A 350 12.74 3.13 -4.44
CA PHE A 350 11.58 2.49 -3.86
C PHE A 350 11.97 1.08 -3.41
N THR A 351 11.83 0.78 -2.12
CA THR A 351 12.32 -0.46 -1.50
C THR A 351 11.18 -1.41 -1.14
N MET A 352 11.46 -2.71 -1.17
CA MET A 352 10.50 -3.78 -0.85
C MET A 352 11.05 -4.65 0.27
N PHE A 353 10.37 -4.70 1.41
CA PHE A 353 10.75 -5.52 2.56
C PHE A 353 9.65 -6.54 2.89
N CYS A 354 10.03 -7.68 3.48
CA CYS A 354 9.05 -8.56 4.14
C CYS A 354 8.81 -8.14 5.59
N GLN A 355 7.82 -8.77 6.24
CA GLN A 355 7.49 -8.55 7.66
C GLN A 355 8.66 -8.80 8.65
N HIS A 356 9.67 -9.58 8.25
CA HIS A 356 10.84 -9.87 9.07
C HIS A 356 11.95 -8.80 8.92
N GLY A 357 11.73 -7.77 8.10
CA GLY A 357 12.69 -6.69 7.89
C GLY A 357 13.79 -6.98 6.86
N VAL A 358 13.69 -8.06 6.09
CA VAL A 358 14.64 -8.39 5.01
C VAL A 358 14.20 -7.71 3.71
N CYS A 359 15.11 -6.97 3.08
CA CYS A 359 14.92 -6.33 1.78
C CYS A 359 14.99 -7.37 0.65
N TYR A 360 14.03 -7.34 -0.27
CA TYR A 360 14.04 -8.18 -1.47
C TYR A 360 14.58 -7.47 -2.71
N GLY A 361 14.71 -6.15 -2.63
CA GLY A 361 15.22 -5.34 -3.72
C GLY A 361 14.64 -3.94 -3.73
N PHE A 362 15.02 -3.19 -4.77
CA PHE A 362 14.62 -1.80 -4.93
C PHE A 362 14.68 -1.35 -6.39
N THR A 363 13.96 -0.26 -6.69
CA THR A 363 13.95 0.40 -8.00
C THR A 363 14.29 1.88 -7.85
N ILE A 364 15.06 2.44 -8.78
CA ILE A 364 15.26 3.89 -8.90
C ILE A 364 13.97 4.55 -9.39
N LEU A 365 13.51 5.54 -8.64
CA LEU A 365 12.36 6.35 -9.02
C LEU A 365 12.73 7.26 -10.20
N LYS A 366 12.10 7.05 -11.36
CA LYS A 366 12.26 7.92 -12.55
C LYS A 366 11.46 9.23 -12.43
N SER A 367 10.44 9.24 -11.59
CA SER A 367 9.56 10.40 -11.34
C SER A 367 9.15 10.48 -9.87
N HIS A 368 8.33 11.46 -9.50
CA HIS A 368 7.77 11.49 -8.15
C HIS A 368 7.07 10.18 -7.83
N GLU A 369 7.27 9.73 -6.60
CA GLU A 369 6.63 8.52 -6.10
C GLU A 369 5.12 8.59 -6.34
N SER A 370 4.59 7.48 -6.85
CA SER A 370 3.19 7.36 -7.21
C SER A 370 2.77 5.90 -7.08
N PRO A 371 1.46 5.61 -6.95
CA PRO A 371 0.93 4.25 -6.91
C PRO A 371 1.38 3.33 -8.05
N ARG A 372 1.84 3.90 -9.17
CA ARG A 372 2.39 3.16 -10.30
C ARG A 372 3.62 2.32 -9.93
N HIS A 373 4.52 2.85 -9.09
CA HIS A 373 5.78 2.18 -8.79
C HIS A 373 5.59 0.85 -8.03
N PRO A 374 4.91 0.82 -6.86
CA PRO A 374 4.60 -0.46 -6.21
C PRO A 374 3.74 -1.36 -7.09
N PHE A 375 2.80 -0.83 -7.86
CA PHE A 375 1.99 -1.63 -8.78
C PHE A 375 2.84 -2.38 -9.81
N GLU A 376 3.76 -1.69 -10.49
CA GLU A 376 4.63 -2.29 -11.52
C GLU A 376 5.54 -3.37 -10.94
N ILE A 377 6.07 -3.16 -9.73
CA ILE A 377 6.88 -4.15 -9.03
C ILE A 377 6.04 -5.38 -8.68
N LEU A 378 4.85 -5.18 -8.10
CA LEU A 378 3.97 -6.26 -7.66
C LEU A 378 3.48 -7.11 -8.84
N ILE A 379 3.02 -6.48 -9.93
CA ILE A 379 2.50 -7.21 -11.09
C ILE A 379 3.63 -7.85 -11.92
N GLY A 380 4.79 -7.20 -12.00
CA GLY A 380 5.91 -7.66 -12.83
C GLY A 380 6.71 -8.79 -12.20
N ARG A 381 6.77 -8.88 -10.86
CA ARG A 381 7.70 -9.78 -10.15
C ARG A 381 7.05 -10.85 -9.28
N PHE A 382 5.73 -10.80 -9.09
CA PHE A 382 5.01 -11.80 -8.30
C PHE A 382 4.09 -12.65 -9.16
N ASN A 383 4.23 -13.97 -9.12
CA ASN A 383 3.27 -14.87 -9.78
C ASN A 383 1.86 -14.72 -9.20
N ARG A 384 1.76 -14.51 -7.87
CA ARG A 384 0.55 -14.19 -7.13
C ARG A 384 0.78 -12.95 -6.29
N ALA A 385 -0.16 -12.01 -6.27
CA ALA A 385 -0.05 -10.84 -5.40
C ALA A 385 0.21 -11.24 -3.93
N PRO A 386 1.03 -10.46 -3.18
CA PRO A 386 1.16 -10.63 -1.74
C PRO A 386 -0.20 -10.58 -1.05
N ARG A 387 -0.33 -11.31 0.06
CA ARG A 387 -1.54 -11.34 0.88
C ARG A 387 -1.73 -10.04 1.64
N VAL A 388 -0.65 -9.40 2.07
CA VAL A 388 -0.70 -8.10 2.75
C VAL A 388 0.30 -7.15 2.13
N VAL A 389 -0.15 -5.94 1.79
CA VAL A 389 0.69 -4.85 1.30
C VAL A 389 0.54 -3.65 2.24
N VAL A 390 1.63 -3.32 2.93
CA VAL A 390 1.75 -2.14 3.78
C VAL A 390 2.47 -1.04 3.02
N TYR A 391 1.79 0.10 2.86
CA TYR A 391 2.30 1.26 2.12
C TYR A 391 1.67 2.55 2.64
N ASP A 392 2.42 3.66 2.70
CA ASP A 392 1.91 4.94 3.22
C ASP A 392 0.64 5.41 2.48
N ASN A 393 0.56 5.13 1.19
CA ASN A 393 -0.51 5.54 0.30
C ASN A 393 -1.26 4.31 -0.26
N ALA A 394 -1.36 3.26 0.56
CA ALA A 394 -2.01 1.99 0.22
C ALA A 394 -3.46 2.16 -0.27
N CYS A 395 -4.21 3.12 0.28
CA CYS A 395 -5.58 3.40 -0.16
C CYS A 395 -5.67 3.80 -1.64
N ARG A 396 -4.70 4.57 -2.15
CA ARG A 396 -4.62 4.94 -3.56
C ARG A 396 -3.97 3.86 -4.41
N LEU A 397 -3.04 3.11 -3.84
CA LEU A 397 -2.50 1.91 -4.48
C LEU A 397 -3.61 0.91 -4.77
N HIS A 398 -4.45 0.59 -3.80
CA HIS A 398 -5.57 -0.33 -3.99
C HIS A 398 -6.50 0.15 -5.11
N GLN A 399 -6.89 1.43 -5.12
CA GLN A 399 -7.67 2.00 -6.24
C GLN A 399 -6.94 1.90 -7.59
N TYR A 400 -5.63 2.13 -7.60
CA TYR A 400 -4.79 2.02 -8.80
C TYR A 400 -4.73 0.58 -9.33
N CYS A 401 -4.61 -0.40 -8.44
CA CYS A 401 -4.68 -1.82 -8.71
C CYS A 401 -6.05 -2.20 -9.29
N LEU A 402 -7.15 -1.83 -8.64
CA LEU A 402 -8.50 -2.16 -9.12
C LEU A 402 -8.81 -1.58 -10.51
N ASN A 403 -8.27 -0.40 -10.82
CA ASN A 403 -8.42 0.25 -12.14
C ASN A 403 -7.72 -0.52 -13.28
N ARG A 404 -6.84 -1.48 -12.95
CA ARG A 404 -5.97 -2.17 -13.91
C ARG A 404 -6.12 -3.68 -13.81
N GLU A 405 -5.79 -4.24 -12.66
CA GLU A 405 -5.68 -5.67 -12.41
C GLU A 405 -6.45 -6.08 -11.14
N PRO A 406 -7.78 -5.89 -11.10
CA PRO A 406 -8.56 -6.17 -9.89
C PRO A 406 -8.42 -7.64 -9.45
N VAL A 407 -8.43 -8.58 -10.39
CA VAL A 407 -8.42 -10.02 -10.10
C VAL A 407 -7.08 -10.50 -9.56
N PHE A 408 -5.97 -9.96 -10.07
CA PHE A 408 -4.64 -10.26 -9.53
C PHE A 408 -4.53 -9.88 -8.04
N PHE A 409 -5.15 -8.76 -7.65
CA PHE A 409 -5.11 -8.23 -6.28
C PHE A 409 -6.35 -8.57 -5.44
N MET A 410 -7.23 -9.48 -5.89
CA MET A 410 -8.53 -9.72 -5.24
C MET A 410 -8.44 -10.26 -3.81
N ASN A 411 -7.31 -10.89 -3.46
CA ASN A 411 -7.06 -11.47 -2.14
C ASN A 411 -5.88 -10.78 -1.44
N THR A 412 -5.60 -9.52 -1.79
CA THR A 412 -4.58 -8.69 -1.15
C THR A 412 -5.21 -7.70 -0.19
N LEU A 413 -4.81 -7.77 1.08
CA LEU A 413 -5.10 -6.78 2.09
C LEU A 413 -4.14 -5.59 1.96
N PHE A 414 -4.66 -4.42 1.62
CA PHE A 414 -3.92 -3.17 1.56
C PHE A 414 -4.07 -2.42 2.89
N CYS A 415 -2.96 -2.17 3.57
CA CYS A 415 -2.92 -1.42 4.82
C CYS A 415 -2.05 -0.18 4.70
N VAL A 416 -2.53 0.93 5.26
CA VAL A 416 -1.72 2.13 5.42
C VAL A 416 -0.76 1.94 6.58
N ASP A 417 0.49 2.37 6.40
CA ASP A 417 1.48 2.39 7.49
C ASP A 417 0.96 3.18 8.71
N ARG A 418 1.13 2.60 9.92
CA ARG A 418 0.61 3.14 11.18
C ARG A 418 1.02 4.58 11.44
N LEU A 419 2.27 4.95 11.14
CA LEU A 419 2.76 6.32 11.32
C LEU A 419 2.04 7.33 10.43
N HIS A 420 1.59 6.87 9.26
CA HIS A 420 0.96 7.72 8.25
C HIS A 420 -0.56 7.78 8.41
N TRP A 421 -1.19 6.81 9.08
CA TRP A 421 -2.64 6.70 9.21
C TRP A 421 -3.34 7.99 9.70
N ILE A 422 -2.72 8.74 10.60
CA ILE A 422 -3.26 10.02 11.10
C ILE A 422 -3.57 11.03 9.98
N ASN A 423 -2.92 10.92 8.84
CA ASN A 423 -3.10 11.79 7.67
C ASN A 423 -4.23 11.32 6.74
N HIS A 424 -4.83 10.14 6.97
CA HIS A 424 -5.82 9.50 6.10
C HIS A 424 -7.27 9.78 6.50
N THR A 425 -7.59 11.04 6.78
CA THR A 425 -8.92 11.44 7.31
C THR A 425 -10.10 11.24 6.34
N GLY A 426 -9.83 11.04 5.04
CA GLY A 426 -10.86 10.82 4.02
C GLY A 426 -10.90 9.38 3.49
N CYS A 427 -10.05 8.49 4.00
CA CYS A 427 -9.97 7.11 3.56
C CYS A 427 -10.80 6.21 4.46
N SER A 428 -11.24 5.06 3.96
CA SER A 428 -11.97 4.08 4.77
C SER A 428 -11.10 3.53 5.90
N ASP A 429 -11.69 3.30 7.07
CA ASP A 429 -11.03 2.64 8.20
C ASP A 429 -10.61 1.21 7.86
N GLY A 430 -11.10 0.67 6.73
CA GLY A 430 -10.68 -0.62 6.19
C GLY A 430 -9.23 -0.63 5.72
N TYR A 431 -8.57 0.52 5.60
CA TYR A 431 -7.12 0.62 5.36
C TYR A 431 -6.30 0.77 6.65
N CYS A 432 -6.95 0.91 7.81
CA CYS A 432 -6.27 0.97 9.10
C CYS A 432 -5.77 -0.43 9.48
N MET A 433 -4.45 -0.56 9.65
CA MET A 433 -3.83 -1.84 9.98
C MET A 433 -4.29 -2.38 11.34
N ASP A 434 -4.50 -1.49 12.31
CA ASP A 434 -4.87 -1.86 13.69
C ASP A 434 -6.29 -2.43 13.79
N SER A 435 -7.10 -2.26 12.75
CA SER A 435 -8.45 -2.85 12.68
C SER A 435 -8.42 -4.36 12.46
N TYR A 436 -7.32 -4.92 11.97
CA TYR A 436 -7.24 -6.33 11.56
C TYR A 436 -6.49 -7.17 12.58
N GLY A 437 -6.96 -8.39 12.82
CA GLY A 437 -6.27 -9.41 13.62
C GLY A 437 -5.56 -10.43 12.73
N GLN A 438 -5.97 -11.70 12.83
CA GLN A 438 -5.43 -12.80 12.04
C GLN A 438 -6.01 -12.83 10.61
N HIS A 439 -5.19 -12.47 9.62
CA HIS A 439 -5.54 -12.59 8.20
C HIS A 439 -5.01 -13.91 7.63
N GLY A 440 -5.76 -14.98 7.89
CA GLY A 440 -5.34 -16.36 7.61
C GLY A 440 -4.20 -16.80 8.52
N SER A 441 -2.98 -16.88 7.99
CA SER A 441 -1.78 -17.28 8.78
C SER A 441 -0.91 -16.10 9.17
N ILE A 442 -1.35 -14.87 8.88
CA ILE A 442 -0.60 -13.64 9.11
C ILE A 442 -1.30 -12.87 10.22
N ASP A 443 -0.58 -12.60 11.30
CA ASP A 443 -1.03 -11.66 12.33
C ASP A 443 -0.73 -10.23 11.89
N VAL A 444 -1.74 -9.50 11.44
CA VAL A 444 -1.58 -8.14 10.91
C VAL A 444 -1.16 -7.16 12.01
N GLN A 445 -1.55 -7.42 13.27
CA GLN A 445 -1.19 -6.55 14.40
C GLN A 445 0.30 -6.65 14.73
N GLN A 446 0.91 -7.81 14.51
CA GLN A 446 2.33 -8.04 14.79
C GLN A 446 3.28 -7.54 13.68
N ILE A 447 2.74 -7.17 12.51
CA ILE A 447 3.57 -6.63 11.42
C ILE A 447 4.18 -5.30 11.87
N ASN A 448 5.51 -5.19 11.93
CA ASN A 448 6.16 -3.91 12.13
C ASN A 448 6.09 -3.05 10.85
N SER A 449 5.14 -2.11 10.80
CA SER A 449 4.95 -1.24 9.62
C SER A 449 6.09 -0.22 9.42
N GLN A 450 6.93 0.00 10.44
CA GLN A 450 8.02 0.99 10.42
C GLN A 450 9.32 0.45 9.81
N ILE A 451 9.33 -0.78 9.30
CA ILE A 451 10.51 -1.41 8.69
C ILE A 451 11.16 -0.50 7.63
N ASN A 452 10.36 0.13 6.76
CA ASN A 452 10.90 1.07 5.78
C ASN A 452 11.51 2.30 6.43
N GLU A 453 10.86 2.98 7.38
CA GLU A 453 11.45 4.19 7.99
C GLU A 453 12.80 3.87 8.68
N GLN A 454 12.90 2.70 9.32
CA GLN A 454 14.16 2.23 9.91
C GLN A 454 15.26 2.02 8.85
N ALA A 455 14.93 1.37 7.73
CA ALA A 455 15.85 1.19 6.62
C ALA A 455 16.22 2.53 5.94
N ASN A 456 15.23 3.39 5.74
CA ASN A 456 15.35 4.72 5.16
C ASN A 456 16.28 5.61 6.00
N ALA A 457 16.20 5.52 7.33
CA ALA A 457 17.12 6.20 8.24
C ALA A 457 18.58 5.75 8.03
N GLY A 458 18.81 4.46 7.76
CA GLY A 458 20.11 3.93 7.37
C GLY A 458 20.58 4.46 6.01
N LEU A 459 19.75 4.35 4.98
CA LEU A 459 20.05 4.80 3.62
C LEU A 459 20.35 6.31 3.54
N LYS A 460 19.65 7.14 4.33
CA LYS A 460 19.92 8.59 4.44
C LYS A 460 21.37 8.89 4.86
N ARG A 461 22.08 7.98 5.53
CA ARG A 461 23.49 8.15 5.96
C ARG A 461 24.47 8.11 4.78
N ILE A 462 24.20 7.26 3.78
CA ILE A 462 25.06 7.08 2.60
C ILE A 462 24.69 8.00 1.42
N LYS A 463 23.58 8.74 1.53
CA LYS A 463 23.06 9.64 0.48
C LYS A 463 24.12 10.53 -0.18
N ALA A 464 24.95 11.19 0.61
CA ALA A 464 25.94 12.14 0.10
C ALA A 464 27.11 11.45 -0.63
N GLN A 465 27.42 10.20 -0.29
CA GLN A 465 28.38 9.38 -1.04
C GLN A 465 27.79 8.93 -2.38
N LEU A 466 26.52 8.54 -2.39
CA LEU A 466 25.83 8.06 -3.58
C LEU A 466 25.49 9.16 -4.59
N ALA A 467 25.28 10.40 -4.13
CA ALA A 467 24.77 11.50 -4.95
C ALA A 467 25.60 11.82 -6.21
N TYR A 468 26.91 11.55 -6.18
CA TYR A 468 27.87 11.87 -7.24
C TYR A 468 28.37 10.62 -8.00
N MET A 469 27.70 9.48 -7.83
CA MET A 469 28.02 8.24 -8.55
C MET A 469 27.26 8.17 -9.87
N THR A 470 27.82 7.45 -10.85
CA THR A 470 27.07 7.01 -12.03
C THR A 470 25.94 6.06 -11.62
N GLN A 471 24.90 5.94 -12.44
CA GLN A 471 23.77 5.05 -12.15
C GLN A 471 24.20 3.64 -11.74
N SER A 472 25.16 3.06 -12.46
CA SER A 472 25.61 1.70 -12.16
C SER A 472 26.34 1.58 -10.83
N LYS A 473 27.21 2.55 -10.53
CA LYS A 473 27.88 2.62 -9.23
C LYS A 473 26.90 2.91 -8.10
N PHE A 474 25.87 3.72 -8.36
CA PHE A 474 24.81 4.00 -7.41
C PHE A 474 24.04 2.72 -7.05
N LEU A 475 23.55 1.97 -8.04
CA LEU A 475 22.84 0.71 -7.81
C LEU A 475 23.71 -0.28 -7.05
N PHE A 476 24.96 -0.48 -7.48
CA PHE A 476 25.88 -1.39 -6.82
C PHE A 476 26.11 -1.02 -5.35
N ASN A 477 26.42 0.25 -5.05
CA ASN A 477 26.70 0.65 -3.66
C ASN A 477 25.43 0.66 -2.79
N ALA A 478 24.25 0.95 -3.36
CA ALA A 478 22.98 0.83 -2.65
C ALA A 478 22.62 -0.63 -2.36
N ALA A 479 22.80 -1.52 -3.34
CA ALA A 479 22.62 -2.97 -3.18
C ALA A 479 23.59 -3.53 -2.13
N LEU A 480 24.88 -3.14 -2.19
CA LEU A 480 25.90 -3.52 -1.22
C LEU A 480 25.47 -3.15 0.21
N PHE A 481 25.03 -1.91 0.42
CA PHE A 481 24.57 -1.46 1.74
C PHE A 481 23.37 -2.28 2.25
N LEU A 482 22.39 -2.53 1.38
CA LEU A 482 21.20 -3.31 1.73
C LEU A 482 21.54 -4.79 1.96
N ALA A 483 22.51 -5.36 1.24
CA ALA A 483 22.98 -6.73 1.43
C ALA A 483 23.54 -6.92 2.85
N PHE A 484 24.42 -6.04 3.30
CA PHE A 484 24.96 -6.11 4.66
C PHE A 484 23.88 -5.92 5.73
N LYS A 485 22.93 -5.00 5.50
CA LYS A 485 21.78 -4.85 6.41
C LYS A 485 20.91 -6.11 6.47
N ASN A 486 20.73 -6.78 5.34
CA ASN A 486 20.02 -8.04 5.31
C ASN A 486 20.79 -9.15 6.01
N ILE A 487 22.11 -9.27 5.81
CA ILE A 487 22.95 -10.28 6.48
C ILE A 487 22.84 -10.11 8.01
N ASP A 488 23.01 -8.89 8.52
CA ASP A 488 22.83 -8.60 9.95
C ASP A 488 21.42 -9.02 10.42
N LYS A 489 20.40 -8.76 9.60
CA LYS A 489 19.02 -9.08 9.95
C LYS A 489 18.73 -10.58 9.90
N GLN A 490 19.32 -11.30 8.96
CA GLN A 490 19.21 -12.75 8.82
C GLN A 490 19.82 -13.46 10.03
N GLN A 491 21.02 -13.03 10.46
CA GLN A 491 21.68 -13.56 11.66
C GLN A 491 20.82 -13.34 12.92
N GLN A 492 20.20 -12.16 13.07
CA GLN A 492 19.28 -11.92 14.19
C GLN A 492 18.06 -12.85 14.15
N LEU A 493 17.54 -13.15 12.96
CA LEU A 493 16.42 -14.07 12.82
C LEU A 493 16.85 -15.48 13.20
N GLU A 494 17.99 -15.98 12.72
CA GLU A 494 18.51 -17.31 13.04
C GLU A 494 18.67 -17.52 14.55
N ILE A 495 19.25 -16.56 15.27
CA ILE A 495 19.40 -16.60 16.74
C ILE A 495 18.05 -16.60 17.47
N SER A 496 17.00 -16.04 16.86
CA SER A 496 15.66 -15.99 17.47
C SER A 496 14.89 -17.31 17.36
N TRP A 497 15.39 -18.26 16.54
CA TRP A 497 14.76 -19.56 16.28
C TRP A 497 15.53 -20.74 16.89
N GLU A 498 16.70 -20.50 17.48
CA GLU A 498 17.39 -21.41 18.40
C GLU A 498 16.94 -21.13 19.85
#